data_AF-A0A2U8HH55-F1
#
_entry.id   AF-A0A2U8HH55-F1
#
_cell.length_a   1.000
_cell.length_b   1.000
_cell.length_c   1.000
_cell.angle_alpha   90.00
_cell.angle_beta   90.00
_cell.angle_gamma   90.00
#
_symmetry.space_group_name_H-M   'P 1'
#
loop_
_entity.id
_entity.type
_entity.pdbx_description
1 polymer ?
#
loop_
_entity_poly.entity_id
_entity_poly.type
_entity_poly.pdbx_seq_one_letter_code
_entity_poly.pdbx_strand_id
1 'polypeptide(L)'
;MPRNCRIVRVDLPLPDLPDRKANRQLYYDAVRHDKGLRIYAGLKGISDTSCVMVVDLDDFVHCGLAAFVDAHRDAPGWNIHEGYVWSGGGWCFAKPGFHMMCGTSHIIRRDLLGSFSKANGDPDIAAIKRRLGSHIFIHEDLAAQGHPLQDLPFAGAVYRIGNPQSTSGSGQLAAVMTPLGDMLAHPVRFFRKVLRYRRVTQDLRRKFTLPDNPWSACPER
;
A
#
# COMPACT_ATOMS: atom_id res chain seq x y z
N MET A 1 7.26 21.69 -3.72
CA MET A 1 7.50 20.32 -3.18
C MET A 1 8.10 20.40 -1.78
N PRO A 2 7.86 19.42 -0.89
CA PRO A 2 8.54 19.35 0.40
C PRO A 2 10.06 19.26 0.26
N ARG A 3 10.80 19.72 1.29
CA ARG A 3 12.26 19.49 1.37
C ARG A 3 12.53 17.98 1.39
N ASN A 4 13.57 17.53 0.70
CA ASN A 4 13.95 16.11 0.53
C ASN A 4 12.99 15.27 -0.32
N CYS A 5 12.14 15.90 -1.14
CA CYS A 5 11.36 15.22 -2.16
C CYS A 5 12.04 15.32 -3.53
N ARG A 6 12.19 14.19 -4.23
CA ARG A 6 12.73 14.12 -5.59
C ARG A 6 11.67 13.53 -6.52
N ILE A 7 11.42 14.19 -7.64
CA ILE A 7 10.58 13.65 -8.73
C ILE A 7 11.47 12.88 -9.70
N VAL A 8 11.16 11.61 -9.92
CA VAL A 8 11.71 10.84 -11.04
C VAL A 8 10.67 10.84 -12.16
N ARG A 9 10.97 11.55 -13.25
CA ARG A 9 10.11 11.55 -14.44
C ARG A 9 10.48 10.34 -15.30
N VAL A 10 9.47 9.62 -15.76
CA VAL A 10 9.63 8.46 -16.65
C VAL A 10 8.71 8.64 -17.85
N ASP A 11 9.19 8.20 -19.01
CA ASP A 11 8.40 8.12 -20.22
C ASP A 11 7.95 6.67 -20.41
N LEU A 12 6.89 6.30 -19.68
CA LEU A 12 6.26 4.98 -19.76
C LEU A 12 4.83 5.16 -20.26
N PRO A 13 4.43 4.49 -21.35
CA PRO A 13 3.07 4.60 -21.87
C PRO A 13 2.07 4.12 -20.82
N LEU A 14 0.85 4.66 -20.88
CA LEU A 14 -0.24 4.09 -20.10
C LEU A 14 -0.49 2.65 -20.60
N PRO A 15 -0.68 1.68 -19.69
CA PRO A 15 -0.94 0.32 -20.10
C PRO A 15 -2.32 0.24 -20.75
N ASP A 16 -2.41 -0.53 -21.83
CA ASP A 16 -3.72 -1.01 -22.29
C ASP A 16 -4.21 -2.05 -21.27
N LEU A 17 -5.30 -1.72 -20.57
CA LEU A 17 -5.85 -2.57 -19.52
C LEU A 17 -6.98 -3.42 -20.10
N PRO A 18 -6.82 -4.76 -20.13
CA PRO A 18 -7.90 -5.66 -20.52
C PRO A 18 -9.16 -5.44 -19.67
N ASP A 19 -10.33 -5.81 -20.17
CA ASP A 19 -11.52 -5.78 -19.32
C ASP A 19 -11.34 -6.72 -18.11
N ARG A 20 -11.47 -6.17 -16.91
CA ARG A 20 -11.22 -6.88 -15.65
C ARG A 20 -12.17 -8.06 -15.44
N LYS A 21 -13.41 -7.98 -15.94
CA LYS A 21 -14.42 -9.04 -15.80
C LYS A 21 -14.17 -10.15 -16.82
N ALA A 22 -13.78 -9.80 -18.04
CA ALA A 22 -13.51 -10.73 -19.12
C ALA A 22 -12.21 -11.51 -18.90
N ASN A 23 -11.12 -10.84 -18.49
CA ASN A 23 -9.84 -11.50 -18.25
C ASN A 23 -9.07 -10.91 -17.06
N ARG A 24 -9.45 -11.39 -15.86
CA ARG A 24 -8.88 -10.94 -14.60
C ARG A 24 -7.36 -11.19 -14.49
N GLN A 25 -6.86 -12.27 -15.08
CA GLN A 25 -5.44 -12.61 -15.00
C GLN A 25 -4.60 -11.64 -15.84
N LEU A 26 -4.97 -11.43 -17.11
CA LEU A 26 -4.29 -10.47 -17.99
C LEU A 26 -4.40 -9.05 -17.44
N TYR A 27 -5.55 -8.67 -16.87
CA TYR A 27 -5.71 -7.38 -16.19
C TYR A 27 -4.69 -7.18 -15.08
N TYR A 28 -4.59 -8.10 -14.13
CA TYR A 28 -3.62 -7.97 -13.03
C TYR A 28 -2.18 -8.09 -13.52
N ASP A 29 -1.93 -8.82 -14.60
CA ASP A 29 -0.61 -8.91 -15.21
C ASP A 29 -0.15 -7.55 -15.76
N ALA A 30 -1.02 -6.87 -16.51
CA ALA A 30 -0.79 -5.52 -17.04
C ALA A 30 -0.60 -4.48 -15.91
N VAL A 31 -1.45 -4.53 -14.87
CA VAL A 31 -1.31 -3.66 -13.69
C VAL A 31 0.03 -3.88 -12.97
N ARG A 32 0.43 -5.13 -12.75
CA ARG A 32 1.73 -5.46 -12.11
C ARG A 32 2.91 -5.00 -12.96
N HIS A 33 2.79 -5.12 -14.29
CA HIS A 33 3.82 -4.67 -15.22
C HIS A 33 4.03 -3.15 -15.13
N ASP A 34 2.95 -2.37 -15.30
CA ASP A 34 3.03 -0.90 -15.24
C ASP A 34 3.48 -0.40 -13.85
N LYS A 35 2.82 -0.87 -12.78
CA LYS A 35 3.17 -0.48 -11.40
C LYS A 35 4.62 -0.87 -11.07
N GLY A 36 5.02 -2.09 -11.44
CA GLY A 36 6.37 -2.59 -11.20
C GLY A 36 7.44 -1.74 -11.87
N LEU A 37 7.26 -1.36 -13.14
CA LEU A 37 8.23 -0.52 -13.87
C LEU A 37 8.35 0.88 -13.28
N ARG A 38 7.24 1.49 -12.85
CA ARG A 38 7.26 2.81 -12.20
C ARG A 38 8.00 2.77 -10.85
N ILE A 39 7.75 1.74 -10.05
CA ILE A 39 8.46 1.54 -8.77
C ILE A 39 9.95 1.25 -9.03
N TYR A 40 10.25 0.39 -9.99
CA TYR A 40 11.64 0.07 -10.37
C TYR A 40 12.42 1.33 -10.75
N ALA A 41 11.82 2.25 -11.52
CA ALA A 41 12.44 3.53 -11.84
C ALA A 41 12.67 4.40 -10.59
N GLY A 42 11.72 4.41 -9.65
CA GLY A 42 11.84 5.13 -8.38
C GLY A 42 12.94 4.57 -7.45
N LEU A 43 13.23 3.28 -7.54
CA LEU A 43 14.29 2.62 -6.76
C LEU A 43 15.71 2.90 -7.28
N LYS A 44 15.87 3.47 -8.48
CA LYS A 44 17.20 3.74 -9.04
C LYS A 44 17.97 4.75 -8.19
N GLY A 45 19.17 4.35 -7.77
CA GLY A 45 20.07 5.16 -6.94
C GLY A 45 19.73 5.17 -5.46
N ILE A 46 18.81 4.32 -5.00
CA ILE A 46 18.59 4.08 -3.56
C ILE A 46 19.64 3.08 -3.06
N SER A 47 20.29 3.40 -1.93
CA SER A 47 21.29 2.53 -1.31
C SER A 47 20.67 1.19 -0.89
N ASP A 48 21.41 0.11 -1.06
CA ASP A 48 21.03 -1.25 -0.63
C ASP A 48 20.79 -1.35 0.89
N THR A 49 21.40 -0.46 1.68
CA THR A 49 21.18 -0.37 3.13
C THR A 49 19.96 0.45 3.54
N SER A 50 19.27 1.08 2.60
CA SER A 50 18.08 1.89 2.90
C SER A 50 16.83 1.03 3.00
N CYS A 51 15.89 1.41 3.86
CA CYS A 51 14.54 0.86 3.82
C CYS A 51 13.67 1.63 2.81
N VAL A 52 12.84 0.91 2.07
CA VAL A 52 11.92 1.46 1.08
C VAL A 52 10.50 1.03 1.38
N MET A 53 9.54 1.90 1.05
CA MET A 53 8.12 1.65 1.14
C MET A 53 7.45 2.14 -0.14
N VAL A 54 6.59 1.31 -0.71
CA VAL A 54 5.70 1.72 -1.80
C VAL A 54 4.46 2.33 -1.17
N VAL A 55 4.06 3.51 -1.62
CA VAL A 55 2.88 4.22 -1.11
C VAL A 55 2.03 4.60 -2.31
N ASP A 56 0.78 4.14 -2.33
CA ASP A 56 -0.19 4.55 -3.34
C ASP A 56 -0.58 6.02 -3.09
N LEU A 57 -0.82 6.77 -4.18
CA LEU A 57 -0.97 8.23 -4.14
C LEU A 57 -2.09 8.72 -3.19
N ASP A 58 -3.13 7.92 -3.06
CA ASP A 58 -4.34 8.24 -2.30
C ASP A 58 -4.35 7.65 -0.88
N ASP A 59 -3.32 6.89 -0.51
CA ASP A 59 -3.15 6.34 0.82
C ASP A 59 -2.38 7.28 1.75
N PHE A 60 -2.53 7.04 3.06
CA PHE A 60 -1.83 7.81 4.09
C PHE A 60 -0.99 6.89 4.97
N VAL A 61 0.14 7.41 5.45
CA VAL A 61 1.07 6.67 6.32
C VAL A 61 1.31 7.43 7.61
N HIS A 62 1.65 6.70 8.68
CA HIS A 62 1.88 7.29 9.99
C HIS A 62 3.11 8.22 9.97
N CYS A 63 3.00 9.43 10.51
CA CYS A 63 4.07 10.44 10.47
C CYS A 63 5.33 10.05 11.26
N GLY A 64 5.22 9.06 12.15
CA GLY A 64 6.33 8.48 12.90
C GLY A 64 7.10 7.36 12.20
N LEU A 65 6.70 6.91 11.00
CA LEU A 65 7.35 5.77 10.33
C LEU A 65 8.85 5.98 10.10
N ALA A 66 9.23 7.14 9.56
CA ALA A 66 10.64 7.42 9.26
C ALA A 66 11.51 7.37 10.52
N ALA A 67 11.04 7.96 11.63
CA ALA A 67 11.75 7.93 12.91
C ALA A 67 11.84 6.52 13.49
N PHE A 68 10.78 5.70 13.35
CA PHE A 68 10.80 4.31 13.77
C PHE A 68 11.82 3.48 12.99
N VAL A 69 11.84 3.61 11.66
CA VAL A 69 12.80 2.91 10.79
C VAL A 69 14.23 3.35 11.09
N ASP A 70 14.44 4.64 11.33
CA ASP A 70 15.76 5.19 11.68
C ASP A 70 16.34 4.60 12.96
N ALA A 71 15.49 4.33 13.94
CA ALA A 71 15.88 3.69 15.20
C ALA A 71 16.15 2.17 15.08
N HIS A 72 15.81 1.54 13.95
CA HIS A 72 15.88 0.09 13.77
C HIS A 72 16.47 -0.31 12.40
N ARG A 73 17.47 0.43 11.92
CA ARG A 73 18.04 0.31 10.56
C ARG A 73 18.54 -1.08 10.17
N ASP A 74 18.90 -1.91 11.14
CA ASP A 74 19.45 -3.26 10.89
C ASP A 74 18.37 -4.31 10.62
N ALA A 75 17.09 -3.99 10.89
CA ALA A 75 15.99 -4.92 10.68
C ALA A 75 15.75 -5.18 9.17
N PRO A 76 15.32 -6.40 8.79
CA PRO A 76 14.93 -6.71 7.42
C PRO A 76 13.80 -5.82 6.88
N GLY A 77 12.90 -5.41 7.77
CA GLY A 77 11.73 -4.62 7.44
C GLY A 77 10.52 -4.97 8.29
N TRP A 78 9.38 -4.35 7.95
CA TRP A 78 8.13 -4.46 8.70
C TRP A 78 6.91 -4.61 7.80
N ASN A 79 5.94 -5.39 8.29
CA ASN A 79 4.57 -5.40 7.83
C ASN A 79 3.75 -4.41 8.64
N ILE A 80 2.89 -3.66 7.96
CA ILE A 80 1.80 -2.93 8.59
C ILE A 80 0.69 -3.96 8.86
N HIS A 81 0.67 -4.53 10.06
CA HIS A 81 -0.39 -5.43 10.51
C HIS A 81 -1.66 -4.66 10.87
N GLU A 82 -1.50 -3.58 11.62
CA GLU A 82 -2.60 -2.71 12.04
C GLU A 82 -2.69 -1.49 11.13
N GLY A 83 -3.89 -1.16 10.69
CA GLY A 83 -4.15 0.01 9.87
C GLY A 83 -5.64 0.38 9.84
N TYR A 84 -5.99 1.35 9.01
CA TYR A 84 -7.37 1.82 8.88
C TYR A 84 -7.83 1.81 7.43
N VAL A 85 -9.14 1.65 7.21
CA VAL A 85 -9.76 1.91 5.92
C VAL A 85 -10.65 3.13 6.06
N TRP A 86 -10.53 4.08 5.13
CA TRP A 86 -11.20 5.36 5.23
C TRP A 86 -11.74 5.84 3.89
N SER A 87 -13.00 6.31 3.88
CA SER A 87 -13.67 6.85 2.69
C SER A 87 -13.84 8.37 2.72
N GLY A 88 -13.10 9.06 3.60
CA GLY A 88 -13.12 10.52 3.69
C GLY A 88 -14.08 11.12 4.73
N GLY A 89 -14.90 10.31 5.41
CA GLY A 89 -15.88 10.77 6.38
C GLY A 89 -15.37 10.87 7.82
N GLY A 90 -16.29 11.05 8.78
CA GLY A 90 -15.96 11.10 10.23
C GLY A 90 -15.62 9.74 10.86
N TRP A 91 -15.64 8.65 10.09
CA TRP A 91 -15.42 7.29 10.57
C TRP A 91 -14.44 6.54 9.67
N CYS A 92 -13.61 5.71 10.28
CA CYS A 92 -12.75 4.74 9.61
C CYS A 92 -12.98 3.34 10.21
N PHE A 93 -12.45 2.33 9.55
CA PHE A 93 -12.54 0.93 9.97
C PHE A 93 -11.16 0.41 10.36
N ALA A 94 -10.98 -0.02 11.61
CA ALA A 94 -9.74 -0.65 12.06
C ALA A 94 -9.57 -2.02 11.39
N LYS A 95 -8.42 -2.23 10.76
CA LYS A 95 -8.15 -3.36 9.87
C LYS A 95 -6.88 -4.10 10.31
N PRO A 96 -6.99 -5.13 11.18
CA PRO A 96 -5.89 -6.07 11.42
C PRO A 96 -5.59 -6.88 10.15
N GLY A 97 -4.37 -7.40 10.03
CA GLY A 97 -3.85 -7.97 8.79
C GLY A 97 -3.96 -6.97 7.63
N PHE A 98 -3.64 -5.70 7.87
CA PHE A 98 -3.71 -4.63 6.88
C PHE A 98 -2.85 -4.93 5.64
N HIS A 99 -1.67 -5.53 5.83
CA HIS A 99 -0.76 -5.92 4.74
C HIS A 99 -1.35 -6.84 3.68
N MET A 100 -2.41 -7.58 4.00
CA MET A 100 -3.12 -8.42 3.04
C MET A 100 -4.10 -7.65 2.12
N MET A 101 -4.29 -6.35 2.35
CA MET A 101 -5.32 -5.54 1.67
C MET A 101 -4.74 -4.56 0.65
N CYS A 102 -3.63 -3.91 0.95
CA CYS A 102 -3.04 -2.85 0.12
C CYS A 102 -1.52 -3.01 0.01
N GLY A 103 -0.94 -2.45 -1.06
CA GLY A 103 0.51 -2.39 -1.26
C GLY A 103 1.22 -1.34 -0.40
N THR A 104 0.50 -0.37 0.15
CA THR A 104 1.00 0.60 1.15
C THR A 104 1.16 -0.06 2.52
N SER A 105 1.92 -1.15 2.60
CA SER A 105 1.89 -2.03 3.77
C SER A 105 3.20 -2.70 4.15
N HIS A 106 4.23 -2.60 3.32
CA HIS A 106 5.53 -3.18 3.60
C HIS A 106 6.62 -2.12 3.56
N ILE A 107 7.49 -2.16 4.57
CA ILE A 107 8.74 -1.39 4.64
C ILE A 107 9.85 -2.43 4.58
N ILE A 108 10.74 -2.35 3.61
CA ILE A 108 11.69 -3.43 3.31
C ILE A 108 13.08 -2.86 3.07
N ARG A 109 14.12 -3.48 3.63
CA ARG A 109 15.50 -3.14 3.31
C ARG A 109 15.82 -3.42 1.83
N ARG A 110 16.44 -2.47 1.15
CA ARG A 110 16.53 -2.45 -0.31
C ARG A 110 17.28 -3.67 -0.86
N ASP A 111 18.37 -4.08 -0.26
CA ASP A 111 19.13 -5.29 -0.62
C ASP A 111 18.24 -6.55 -0.71
N LEU A 112 17.30 -6.72 0.22
CA LEU A 112 16.43 -7.90 0.29
C LEU A 112 15.42 -7.99 -0.86
N LEU A 113 15.09 -6.86 -1.49
CA LEU A 113 14.28 -6.86 -2.71
C LEU A 113 15.03 -7.51 -3.89
N GLY A 114 16.34 -7.65 -3.81
CA GLY A 114 17.18 -8.32 -4.81
C GLY A 114 17.52 -7.46 -6.02
N SER A 115 18.15 -8.11 -7.01
CA SER A 115 18.44 -7.52 -8.31
C SER A 115 17.22 -7.58 -9.23
N PHE A 116 17.05 -6.52 -10.02
CA PHE A 116 16.02 -6.41 -11.05
C PHE A 116 16.62 -6.34 -12.46
N SER A 117 17.87 -6.78 -12.60
CA SER A 117 18.59 -6.86 -13.86
C SER A 117 19.03 -8.29 -14.11
N LYS A 118 18.90 -8.74 -15.36
CA LYS A 118 19.43 -10.00 -15.86
C LYS A 118 20.96 -9.91 -16.02
N ALA A 119 21.60 -11.05 -16.25
CA ALA A 119 23.05 -11.13 -16.48
C ALA A 119 23.54 -10.29 -17.67
N ASN A 120 22.68 -10.06 -18.67
CA ASN A 120 22.99 -9.23 -19.83
C ASN A 120 22.72 -7.72 -19.62
N GLY A 121 22.30 -7.31 -18.41
CA GLY A 121 21.99 -5.92 -18.05
C GLY A 121 20.53 -5.50 -18.28
N ASP A 122 19.73 -6.29 -18.99
CA ASP A 122 18.34 -5.95 -19.25
C ASP A 122 17.47 -6.05 -17.98
N PRO A 123 16.38 -5.26 -17.87
CA PRO A 123 15.43 -5.42 -16.77
C PRO A 123 14.84 -6.83 -16.70
N ASP A 124 14.84 -7.42 -15.50
CA ASP A 124 14.11 -8.65 -15.23
C ASP A 124 12.64 -8.33 -14.95
N ILE A 125 11.85 -8.29 -16.02
CA ILE A 125 10.42 -7.99 -15.96
C ILE A 125 9.65 -8.96 -15.06
N ALA A 126 10.06 -10.23 -15.01
CA ALA A 126 9.40 -11.21 -14.15
C ALA A 126 9.64 -10.90 -12.67
N ALA A 127 10.89 -10.63 -12.29
CA ALA A 127 11.23 -10.22 -10.93
C ALA A 127 10.56 -8.89 -10.54
N ILE A 128 10.56 -7.90 -11.44
CA ILE A 128 9.90 -6.61 -11.24
C ILE A 128 8.40 -6.79 -10.98
N LYS A 129 7.70 -7.56 -11.81
CA LYS A 129 6.26 -7.82 -11.64
C LYS A 129 5.95 -8.54 -10.33
N ARG A 130 6.77 -9.54 -9.96
CA ARG A 130 6.55 -10.33 -8.74
C ARG A 130 6.80 -9.52 -7.48
N ARG A 131 7.92 -8.82 -7.39
CA ARG A 131 8.37 -8.16 -6.14
C ARG A 131 7.97 -6.69 -6.01
N LEU A 132 7.81 -5.98 -7.12
CA LEU A 132 7.45 -4.55 -7.13
C LEU A 132 6.03 -4.30 -7.62
N GLY A 133 5.57 -5.07 -8.61
CA GLY A 133 4.22 -4.96 -9.16
C GLY A 133 3.12 -5.46 -8.22
N SER A 134 3.46 -6.31 -7.24
CA SER A 134 2.49 -6.93 -6.33
C SER A 134 3.05 -7.04 -4.92
N HIS A 135 2.27 -6.63 -3.92
CA HIS A 135 2.65 -6.74 -2.51
C HIS A 135 2.42 -8.15 -1.94
N ILE A 136 1.52 -8.93 -2.53
CA ILE A 136 1.05 -10.20 -1.94
C ILE A 136 2.14 -11.28 -1.83
N PHE A 137 3.19 -11.21 -2.64
CA PHE A 137 4.24 -12.24 -2.67
C PHE A 137 5.42 -11.92 -1.77
N ILE A 138 5.65 -10.64 -1.45
CA ILE A 138 6.93 -10.22 -0.87
C ILE A 138 7.11 -10.76 0.56
N HIS A 139 6.01 -10.84 1.31
CA HIS A 139 6.01 -11.38 2.66
C HIS A 139 6.48 -12.85 2.70
N GLU A 140 5.89 -13.69 1.86
CA GLU A 140 6.22 -15.11 1.76
C GLU A 140 7.62 -15.31 1.16
N ASP A 141 7.96 -14.54 0.12
CA ASP A 141 9.26 -14.62 -0.55
C ASP A 141 10.41 -14.32 0.43
N LEU A 142 10.28 -13.29 1.27
CA LEU A 142 11.29 -12.93 2.25
C LEU A 142 11.37 -13.91 3.42
N ALA A 143 10.23 -14.42 3.89
CA ALA A 143 10.22 -15.46 4.91
C ALA A 143 10.93 -16.73 4.42
N ALA A 144 10.69 -17.15 3.17
CA ALA A 144 11.37 -18.29 2.55
C ALA A 144 12.89 -18.06 2.36
N GLN A 145 13.32 -16.81 2.25
CA GLN A 145 14.74 -16.41 2.19
C GLN A 145 15.39 -16.28 3.58
N GLY A 146 14.67 -16.59 4.68
CA GLY A 146 15.20 -16.46 6.04
C GLY A 146 15.16 -15.05 6.61
N HIS A 147 14.42 -14.13 5.97
CA HIS A 147 14.30 -12.73 6.37
C HIS A 147 12.83 -12.33 6.59
N PRO A 148 12.09 -12.99 7.51
CA PRO A 148 10.70 -12.66 7.75
C PRO A 148 10.56 -11.20 8.21
N LEU A 149 9.56 -10.50 7.68
CA LEU A 149 9.22 -9.14 8.10
C LEU A 149 8.57 -9.19 9.49
N GLN A 150 8.92 -8.22 10.34
CA GLN A 150 8.31 -8.06 11.66
C GLN A 150 7.03 -7.25 11.57
N ASP A 151 6.09 -7.40 12.52
CA ASP A 151 4.92 -6.52 12.54
C ASP A 151 5.28 -5.16 13.15
N LEU A 152 4.82 -4.09 12.51
CA LEU A 152 4.95 -2.73 13.02
C LEU A 152 4.16 -2.61 14.34
N PRO A 153 4.73 -2.02 15.42
CA PRO A 153 4.10 -2.02 16.74
C PRO A 153 2.97 -0.99 16.90
N PHE A 154 2.55 -0.35 15.82
CA PHE A 154 1.46 0.63 15.78
C PHE A 154 0.76 0.63 14.42
N ALA A 155 -0.40 1.28 14.34
CA ALA A 155 -1.13 1.41 13.09
C ALA A 155 -0.31 2.22 12.08
N GLY A 156 0.08 1.60 10.96
CA GLY A 156 1.09 2.16 10.06
C GLY A 156 0.52 2.93 8.86
N ALA A 157 -0.68 2.59 8.40
CA ALA A 157 -1.27 3.18 7.20
C ALA A 157 -2.81 3.27 7.25
N VAL A 158 -3.33 4.14 6.39
CA VAL A 158 -4.76 4.28 6.08
C VAL A 158 -4.94 4.02 4.60
N TYR A 159 -5.66 2.95 4.27
CA TYR A 159 -6.09 2.64 2.91
C TYR A 159 -7.30 3.48 2.54
N ARG A 160 -7.20 4.27 1.49
CA ARG A 160 -8.30 5.12 1.02
C ARG A 160 -9.17 4.37 0.02
N ILE A 161 -10.48 4.46 0.24
CA ILE A 161 -11.51 3.89 -0.64
C ILE A 161 -12.47 4.96 -1.13
N GLY A 162 -13.26 4.64 -2.16
CA GLY A 162 -14.19 5.56 -2.78
C GLY A 162 -13.55 6.57 -3.73
N ASN A 163 -12.24 6.48 -3.97
CA ASN A 163 -11.55 7.30 -4.95
C ASN A 163 -11.94 6.87 -6.38
N PRO A 164 -12.64 7.72 -7.18
CA PRO A 164 -13.04 7.35 -8.54
C PRO A 164 -11.87 7.08 -9.49
N GLN A 165 -10.69 7.63 -9.17
CA GLN A 165 -9.48 7.50 -9.98
C GLN A 165 -8.63 6.27 -9.60
N SER A 166 -9.05 5.46 -8.62
CA SER A 166 -8.30 4.27 -8.21
C SER A 166 -8.66 3.05 -9.04
N THR A 167 -7.64 2.26 -9.38
CA THR A 167 -7.78 1.00 -10.12
C THR A 167 -8.53 -0.08 -9.34
N SER A 168 -8.58 0.04 -7.99
CA SER A 168 -9.24 -0.95 -7.12
C SER A 168 -10.77 -0.85 -7.18
N GLY A 169 -11.33 0.33 -7.48
CA GLY A 169 -12.77 0.56 -7.66
C GLY A 169 -13.59 0.37 -6.38
N SER A 170 -12.99 0.56 -5.21
CA SER A 170 -13.62 0.29 -3.91
C SER A 170 -14.72 1.31 -3.61
N GLY A 171 -15.93 0.84 -3.25
CA GLY A 171 -17.11 1.67 -2.96
C GLY A 171 -17.16 2.27 -1.54
N GLN A 172 -18.36 2.49 -1.00
CA GLN A 172 -18.57 3.07 0.33
C GLN A 172 -18.03 2.16 1.45
N LEU A 173 -17.51 2.77 2.54
CA LEU A 173 -16.88 2.05 3.65
C LEU A 173 -17.74 0.93 4.24
N ALA A 174 -19.02 1.20 4.51
CA ALA A 174 -19.93 0.21 5.06
C ALA A 174 -20.19 -0.96 4.09
N ALA A 175 -20.35 -0.66 2.80
CA ALA A 175 -20.57 -1.68 1.78
C ALA A 175 -19.37 -2.63 1.64
N VAL A 176 -18.15 -2.12 1.79
CA VAL A 176 -16.93 -2.93 1.68
C VAL A 176 -16.62 -3.68 2.98
N MET A 177 -16.76 -3.04 4.14
CA MET A 177 -16.30 -3.62 5.41
C MET A 177 -17.37 -4.46 6.13
N THR A 178 -18.64 -4.05 6.02
CA THR A 178 -19.79 -4.67 6.73
C THR A 178 -21.01 -4.78 5.81
N PRO A 179 -20.96 -5.63 4.77
CA PRO A 179 -22.10 -5.83 3.88
C PRO A 179 -23.31 -6.38 4.65
N LEU A 180 -24.52 -5.91 4.35
CA LEU A 180 -25.74 -6.28 5.08
C LEU A 180 -26.05 -7.78 5.03
N GLY A 181 -25.63 -8.48 3.97
CA GLY A 181 -25.76 -9.95 3.88
C GLY A 181 -25.03 -10.70 5.00
N ASP A 182 -23.90 -10.16 5.51
CA ASP A 182 -23.17 -10.75 6.64
C ASP A 182 -23.98 -10.70 7.93
N MET A 183 -24.90 -9.74 8.08
CA MET A 183 -25.74 -9.62 9.27
C MET A 183 -26.69 -10.81 9.41
N LEU A 184 -27.23 -11.30 8.29
CA LEU A 184 -28.13 -12.45 8.25
C LEU A 184 -27.37 -13.78 8.30
N ALA A 185 -26.31 -13.91 7.51
CA ALA A 185 -25.57 -15.17 7.42
C ALA A 185 -24.64 -15.41 8.62
N HIS A 186 -24.05 -14.36 9.19
CA HIS A 186 -22.98 -14.43 10.19
C HIS A 186 -23.07 -13.30 11.25
N PRO A 187 -24.15 -13.23 12.06
CA PRO A 187 -24.43 -12.09 12.93
C PRO A 187 -23.31 -11.79 13.93
N VAL A 188 -22.74 -12.80 14.57
CA VAL A 188 -21.62 -12.61 15.53
C VAL A 188 -20.39 -11.98 14.84
N ARG A 189 -20.05 -12.44 13.63
CA ARG A 189 -18.95 -11.87 12.83
C ARG A 189 -19.25 -10.44 12.41
N PHE A 190 -20.49 -10.17 12.04
CA PHE A 190 -20.95 -8.82 11.70
C PHE A 190 -20.79 -7.86 12.88
N PHE A 191 -21.31 -8.21 14.07
CA PHE A 191 -21.15 -7.37 15.26
C PHE A 191 -19.67 -7.15 15.63
N ARG A 192 -18.83 -8.19 15.54
CA ARG A 192 -17.37 -8.04 15.74
C ARG A 192 -16.72 -7.09 14.74
N LYS A 193 -17.20 -7.03 13.50
CA LYS A 193 -16.75 -6.04 12.50
C LYS A 193 -17.26 -4.64 12.84
N VAL A 194 -18.52 -4.50 13.26
CA VAL A 194 -19.08 -3.19 13.67
C VAL A 194 -18.27 -2.57 14.81
N LEU A 195 -17.81 -3.37 15.77
CA LEU A 195 -16.93 -2.91 16.85
C LEU A 195 -15.56 -2.39 16.38
N ARG A 196 -15.20 -2.54 15.10
CA ARG A 196 -13.96 -2.02 14.51
C ARG A 196 -14.10 -0.62 13.92
N TYR A 197 -15.32 -0.08 13.83
CA TYR A 197 -15.48 1.32 13.46
C TYR A 197 -14.85 2.21 14.53
N ARG A 198 -14.14 3.24 14.07
CA ARG A 198 -13.47 4.24 14.89
C ARG A 198 -13.80 5.61 14.35
N ARG A 199 -14.07 6.55 15.25
CA ARG A 199 -14.24 7.96 14.88
C ARG A 199 -12.88 8.52 14.44
N VAL A 200 -12.86 9.27 13.36
CA VAL A 200 -11.68 10.02 12.92
C VAL A 200 -11.50 11.22 13.85
N THR A 201 -10.61 11.07 14.82
CA THR A 201 -10.27 12.11 15.80
C THR A 201 -9.22 13.06 15.25
N GLN A 202 -9.03 14.22 15.89
CA GLN A 202 -7.93 15.14 15.55
C GLN A 202 -6.55 14.47 15.73
N ASP A 203 -6.43 13.58 16.71
CA ASP A 203 -5.22 12.77 16.90
C ASP A 203 -4.93 11.88 15.69
N LEU A 204 -5.94 11.13 15.21
CA LEU A 204 -5.81 10.31 14.01
C LEU A 204 -5.47 11.15 12.78
N ARG A 205 -6.12 12.31 12.63
CA ARG A 205 -5.83 13.26 11.55
C ARG A 205 -4.38 13.74 11.58
N ARG A 206 -3.83 14.05 12.76
CA ARG A 206 -2.42 14.47 12.90
C ARG A 206 -1.46 13.32 12.60
N LYS A 207 -1.72 12.12 13.14
CA LYS A 207 -0.86 10.94 12.95
C LYS A 207 -0.72 10.52 11.49
N PHE A 208 -1.76 10.68 10.69
CA PHE A 208 -1.77 10.28 9.28
C PHE A 208 -1.89 11.45 8.30
N THR A 209 -1.82 12.69 8.78
CA THR A 209 -2.03 13.91 7.98
C THR A 209 -3.32 13.87 7.14
N LEU A 210 -4.43 13.38 7.74
CA LEU A 210 -5.69 13.22 7.02
C LEU A 210 -6.36 14.58 6.76
N PRO A 211 -6.75 14.90 5.51
CA PRO A 211 -7.38 16.17 5.16
C PRO A 211 -8.79 16.28 5.75
N ASP A 212 -9.21 17.49 6.12
CA ASP A 212 -10.56 17.75 6.62
C ASP A 212 -11.64 17.55 5.56
N ASN A 213 -11.35 18.02 4.33
CA ASN A 213 -12.12 17.69 3.13
C ASN A 213 -11.24 16.90 2.15
N PRO A 214 -11.43 15.58 2.04
CA PRO A 214 -10.60 14.73 1.18
C PRO A 214 -10.93 14.88 -0.31
N TRP A 215 -12.02 15.57 -0.66
CA TRP A 215 -12.51 15.71 -2.03
C TRP A 215 -12.34 17.11 -2.61
N SER A 216 -11.91 18.09 -1.81
CA SER A 216 -11.47 19.37 -2.34
C SER A 216 -10.21 19.16 -3.18
N ALA A 217 -10.29 19.52 -4.46
CA ALA A 217 -9.14 19.57 -5.35
C ALA A 217 -7.99 20.31 -4.66
N CYS A 218 -6.77 19.81 -4.83
CA CYS A 218 -5.58 20.57 -4.47
C CYS A 218 -5.70 21.92 -5.22
N PRO A 219 -5.72 23.08 -4.55
CA PRO A 219 -5.67 24.34 -5.26
C PRO A 219 -4.38 24.34 -6.07
N GLU A 220 -4.51 24.58 -7.38
CA GLU A 220 -3.38 24.66 -8.31
C GLU A 220 -2.29 25.54 -7.69
N ARG A 221 -1.08 24.98 -7.53
CA ARG A 221 0.13 25.71 -7.13
C ARG A 221 1.16 25.60 -8.23
#